data_AF-A0A1Y6LQ64-F1
#
_entry.id   AF-A0A1Y6LQ64-F1
#
_cell.length_a   1.000
_cell.length_b   1.000
_cell.length_c   1.000
_cell.angle_alpha   90.00
_cell.angle_beta   90.00
_cell.angle_gamma   90.00
#
_symmetry.space_group_name_H-M   'P 1'
#
loop_
_entity.id
_entity.type
_entity.pdbx_description
1 polymer ?
#
loop_
_entity_poly.entity_id
_entity_poly.type
_entity_poly.pdbx_seq_one_letter_code
_entity_poly.pdbx_strand_id
1 'polypeptide(L)'
;MPPEILSKIQAELFVDMHIIVQKKKYYFHDSDQLQTTVLNLAEWKAALGMRQVCRQMQLIFDDALPRVKREGSIRLVLDMKAHKQRSSKPVLNNPLYCGVPMRILNTFPQIDVHCPYLFSTEGPHVENEAVLQNVTAVFPIPSPGAVTHHLTRDVLLSLKGKILRSTASGHSRTALNFAIKSVPYAIIHPDVAAKQYVPYLSPLTSKSLYMLGRLFTKHVGELVESYYKVIHPGASVALKVASHATTMHQLDALRSTETSNALLTSANARFAAMAEATMAEAMAKEYQAQAKEGKSSGMNG
;
A
#
# COMPACT_ATOMS: atom_id res chain seq x y z
N MET A 1 8.00 28.68 -18.66
CA MET A 1 6.91 27.71 -18.41
C MET A 1 6.15 28.18 -17.19
N PRO A 2 4.81 28.20 -17.19
CA PRO A 2 4.02 28.57 -16.02
C PRO A 2 4.37 27.68 -14.80
N PRO A 3 4.47 28.25 -13.59
CA PRO A 3 4.86 27.50 -12.38
C PRO A 3 3.95 26.32 -12.05
N GLU A 4 2.66 26.40 -12.38
CA GLU A 4 1.71 25.30 -12.12
C GLU A 4 1.96 24.12 -13.05
N ILE A 5 2.33 24.37 -14.31
CA ILE A 5 2.65 23.32 -15.29
C ILE A 5 3.98 22.65 -14.92
N LEU A 6 4.96 23.45 -14.52
CA LEU A 6 6.25 22.92 -14.05
C LEU A 6 6.07 22.04 -12.81
N SER A 7 5.25 22.47 -11.85
CA SER A 7 4.98 21.70 -10.62
C SER A 7 4.23 20.39 -10.90
N LYS A 8 3.30 20.38 -11.86
CA LYS A 8 2.61 19.14 -12.29
C LYS A 8 3.56 18.16 -13.00
N ILE A 9 4.39 18.66 -13.91
CA ILE A 9 5.41 17.84 -14.57
C ILE A 9 6.40 17.28 -13.53
N GLN A 10 6.84 18.11 -12.58
CA GLN A 10 7.69 17.68 -11.46
C GLN A 10 7.04 16.62 -10.58
N ALA A 11 5.73 16.69 -10.34
CA ALA A 11 5.00 15.67 -9.58
C ALA A 11 4.87 14.34 -10.35
N GLU A 12 4.74 14.37 -11.68
CA GLU A 12 4.68 13.16 -12.51
C GLU A 12 6.07 12.54 -12.77
N LEU A 13 7.14 13.33 -12.64
CA LEU A 13 8.51 12.88 -12.88
C LEU A 13 9.03 11.88 -11.84
N PHE A 14 8.49 11.87 -10.62
CA PHE A 14 8.90 10.91 -9.61
C PHE A 14 7.73 10.20 -8.95
N VAL A 15 8.02 8.97 -8.53
CA VAL A 15 7.07 8.05 -7.91
C VAL A 15 7.42 7.84 -6.44
N ASP A 16 6.46 7.40 -5.62
CA ASP A 16 6.73 6.96 -4.25
C ASP A 16 7.87 5.93 -4.22
N MET A 17 8.74 5.97 -3.21
CA MET A 17 9.79 4.97 -3.03
C MET A 17 9.29 3.83 -2.16
N HIS A 18 9.00 2.69 -2.77
CA HIS A 18 8.53 1.52 -2.03
C HIS A 18 9.71 0.67 -1.60
N ILE A 19 9.82 0.42 -0.30
CA ILE A 19 10.89 -0.38 0.29
C ILE A 19 10.33 -1.57 1.05
N ILE A 20 11.14 -2.62 1.12
CA ILE A 20 10.96 -3.74 2.03
C ILE A 20 12.24 -3.98 2.81
N VAL A 21 12.12 -4.58 4.00
CA VAL A 21 13.28 -5.02 4.77
C VAL A 21 13.16 -6.48 5.12
N GLN A 22 14.16 -7.25 4.68
CA GLN A 22 14.17 -8.69 4.78
C GLN A 22 15.36 -9.16 5.61
N LYS A 23 15.14 -10.22 6.39
CA LYS A 23 16.22 -10.94 7.06
C LYS A 23 16.84 -11.93 6.07
N LYS A 24 18.15 -11.85 5.84
CA LYS A 24 18.87 -12.79 4.99
C LYS A 24 18.96 -14.16 5.66
N LYS A 25 18.82 -15.23 4.87
CA LYS A 25 19.03 -16.61 5.34
C LYS A 25 20.51 -16.89 5.59
N TYR A 26 21.38 -16.36 4.74
CA TYR A 26 22.83 -16.55 4.84
C TYR A 26 23.50 -15.18 4.94
N TYR A 27 24.37 -14.98 5.91
CA TYR A 27 25.14 -13.75 6.08
C TYR A 27 26.45 -14.08 6.78
N PHE A 28 27.50 -13.31 6.48
CA PHE A 28 28.83 -13.54 7.07
C PHE A 28 29.04 -12.74 8.36
N HIS A 29 28.37 -11.59 8.49
CA HIS A 29 28.44 -10.72 9.65
C HIS A 29 27.03 -10.30 10.10
N ASP A 30 26.84 -10.13 11.41
CA ASP A 30 25.56 -9.70 11.99
C ASP A 30 25.09 -8.34 11.44
N SER A 31 26.03 -7.47 11.05
CA SER A 31 25.75 -6.20 10.37
C SER A 31 25.05 -6.39 9.02
N ASP A 32 25.26 -7.53 8.36
CA ASP A 32 24.75 -7.83 7.02
C ASP A 32 23.50 -8.71 7.03
N GLN A 33 23.01 -9.06 8.23
CA GLN A 33 21.85 -9.93 8.43
C GLN A 33 20.57 -9.37 7.80
N LEU A 34 20.49 -8.05 7.59
CA LEU A 34 19.32 -7.36 7.06
C LEU A 34 19.60 -6.80 5.66
N GLN A 35 18.57 -6.79 4.81
CA GLN A 35 18.60 -6.22 3.48
C GLN A 35 17.41 -5.29 3.30
N THR A 36 17.69 -4.03 2.94
CA THR A 36 16.67 -3.07 2.52
C THR A 36 16.65 -2.98 1.00
N THR A 37 15.52 -3.28 0.39
CA THR A 37 15.35 -3.34 -1.06
C THR A 37 14.30 -2.33 -1.50
N VAL A 38 14.57 -1.57 -2.56
CA VAL A 38 13.56 -0.74 -3.24
C VAL A 38 12.87 -1.61 -4.28
N LEU A 39 11.54 -1.71 -4.18
CA LEU A 39 10.71 -2.55 -5.03
C LEU A 39 10.61 -2.00 -6.45
N ASN A 40 10.48 -0.69 -6.57
CA ASN A 40 10.34 0.05 -7.82
C ASN A 40 11.67 0.71 -8.22
N LEU A 41 12.76 -0.05 -8.15
CA LEU A 41 14.11 0.46 -8.40
C LEU A 41 14.30 0.87 -9.86
N ALA A 42 13.62 0.19 -10.79
CA ALA A 42 13.71 0.50 -12.22
C ALA A 42 13.11 1.87 -12.54
N GLU A 43 11.94 2.17 -11.97
CA GLU A 43 11.25 3.46 -12.09
C GLU A 43 12.08 4.59 -11.47
N TRP A 44 12.65 4.34 -10.29
CA TRP A 44 13.56 5.31 -9.66
C TRP A 44 14.85 5.51 -10.45
N LYS A 45 15.42 4.46 -11.05
CA LYS A 45 16.59 4.58 -11.94
C LYS A 45 16.26 5.36 -13.21
N ALA A 46 15.10 5.13 -13.81
CA ALA A 46 14.65 5.88 -14.98
C ALA A 46 14.45 7.37 -14.65
N ALA A 47 13.80 7.66 -13.52
CA ALA A 47 13.65 9.02 -13.02
C ALA A 47 15.02 9.69 -12.78
N LEU A 48 15.93 9.04 -12.06
CA LEU A 48 17.29 9.54 -11.80
C LEU A 48 18.12 9.68 -13.09
N GLY A 49 17.86 8.87 -14.12
CA GLY A 49 18.50 8.96 -15.42
C GLY A 49 18.18 10.27 -16.14
N MET A 50 16.99 10.85 -15.92
CA MET A 50 16.63 12.16 -16.51
C MET A 50 17.56 13.28 -16.05
N ARG A 51 18.10 13.19 -14.83
CA ARG A 51 19.12 14.11 -14.31
C ARG A 51 20.37 14.18 -15.20
N GLN A 52 20.68 13.11 -15.93
CA GLN A 52 21.90 12.99 -16.74
C GLN A 52 21.73 13.44 -18.19
N VAL A 53 20.50 13.79 -18.62
CA VAL A 53 20.19 14.10 -20.02
C VAL A 53 20.84 15.42 -20.48
N CYS A 54 20.72 16.48 -19.67
CA CYS A 54 21.38 17.75 -19.93
C CYS A 54 21.52 18.58 -18.64
N ARG A 55 22.36 19.62 -18.65
CA ARG A 55 22.58 20.50 -17.50
C ARG A 55 21.29 21.16 -17.00
N GLN A 56 20.40 21.54 -17.90
CA GLN A 56 19.12 22.16 -17.53
C GLN A 56 18.21 21.17 -16.80
N MET A 57 18.13 19.93 -17.28
CA MET A 57 17.36 18.87 -16.64
C MET A 57 17.95 18.50 -15.28
N GLN A 58 19.29 18.49 -15.17
CA GLN A 58 19.97 18.32 -13.88
C GLN A 58 19.53 19.38 -12.86
N LEU A 59 19.52 20.66 -13.24
CA LEU A 59 19.12 21.76 -12.35
C LEU A 59 17.65 21.64 -11.95
N ILE A 60 16.75 21.34 -12.91
CA ILE A 60 15.32 21.13 -12.62
C ILE A 60 15.13 19.96 -11.66
N PHE A 61 15.87 18.87 -11.86
CA PHE A 61 15.77 17.68 -11.02
C PHE A 61 16.29 17.92 -9.59
N ASP A 62 17.43 18.60 -9.48
CA ASP A 62 18.07 18.92 -8.20
C ASP A 62 17.24 19.92 -7.36
N ASP A 63 16.47 20.79 -8.02
CA ASP A 63 15.50 21.69 -7.36
C ASP A 63 14.18 20.97 -7.00
N ALA A 64 13.64 20.18 -7.93
CA ALA A 64 12.34 19.54 -7.77
C ALA A 64 12.35 18.44 -6.71
N LEU A 65 13.32 17.53 -6.73
CA LEU A 65 13.30 16.32 -5.89
C LEU A 65 13.26 16.63 -4.38
N PRO A 66 14.06 17.57 -3.84
CA PRO A 66 13.94 17.95 -2.44
C PRO A 66 12.60 18.60 -2.11
N ARG A 67 12.06 19.42 -3.02
CA ARG A 67 10.80 20.13 -2.84
C ARG A 67 9.62 19.16 -2.76
N VAL A 68 9.51 18.24 -3.72
CA VAL A 68 8.42 17.26 -3.77
C VAL A 68 8.47 16.26 -2.61
N LYS A 69 9.66 15.95 -2.07
CA LYS A 69 9.82 15.19 -0.81
C LYS A 69 9.29 15.96 0.39
N ARG A 70 9.59 17.26 0.48
CA ARG A 70 9.16 18.13 1.59
C ARG A 70 7.66 18.38 1.57
N GLU A 71 7.08 18.59 0.40
CA GLU A 71 5.65 18.78 0.20
C GLU A 71 4.84 17.47 0.38
N GLY A 72 5.52 16.32 0.42
CA GLY A 72 4.90 15.01 0.59
C GLY A 72 4.29 14.42 -0.68
N SER A 73 4.55 15.02 -1.85
CA SER A 73 4.14 14.52 -3.17
C SER A 73 4.81 13.20 -3.52
N ILE A 74 6.02 12.96 -3.02
CA ILE A 74 6.72 11.68 -3.10
C ILE A 74 7.10 11.22 -1.70
N ARG A 75 6.73 9.98 -1.39
CA ARG A 75 6.82 9.42 -0.04
C ARG A 75 7.77 8.23 -0.02
N LEU A 76 8.42 8.02 1.12
CA LEU A 76 9.09 6.78 1.42
C LEU A 76 8.08 5.82 2.04
N VAL A 77 7.86 4.67 1.42
CA VAL A 77 6.83 3.71 1.84
C VAL A 77 7.49 2.41 2.26
N LEU A 78 7.38 2.04 3.54
CA LEU A 78 7.65 0.68 4.00
C LEU A 78 6.44 -0.20 3.68
N ASP A 79 6.55 -0.95 2.59
CA ASP A 79 5.44 -1.67 1.99
C ASP A 79 5.32 -3.10 2.52
N MET A 80 4.53 -3.28 3.59
CA MET A 80 4.29 -4.62 4.13
C MET A 80 3.41 -5.46 3.20
N LYS A 81 2.76 -4.92 2.16
CA LYS A 81 2.00 -5.74 1.20
C LYS A 81 2.91 -6.51 0.25
N ALA A 82 4.12 -6.03 0.03
CA ALA A 82 5.11 -6.78 -0.76
C ALA A 82 5.70 -7.96 0.02
N HIS A 83 5.50 -8.00 1.34
CA HIS A 83 5.91 -9.11 2.19
C HIS A 83 4.89 -10.27 2.13
N LYS A 84 5.08 -11.22 1.20
CA LYS A 84 4.28 -12.46 1.16
C LYS A 84 4.38 -13.32 2.43
N GLN A 85 5.41 -13.07 3.24
CA GLN A 85 5.65 -13.74 4.53
C GLN A 85 6.00 -12.68 5.58
N ARG A 86 5.85 -13.02 6.86
CA ARG A 86 6.26 -12.13 7.97
C ARG A 86 7.69 -11.62 7.76
N SER A 87 7.93 -10.33 8.00
CA SER A 87 9.25 -9.70 7.80
C SER A 87 10.37 -10.42 8.55
N SER A 88 10.06 -11.05 9.68
CA SER A 88 11.03 -11.78 10.49
C SER A 88 11.54 -13.08 9.89
N LYS A 89 10.84 -13.65 8.92
CA LYS A 89 11.20 -14.93 8.32
C LYS A 89 12.39 -14.75 7.38
N PRO A 90 13.49 -15.51 7.56
CA PRO A 90 14.64 -15.39 6.68
C PRO A 90 14.30 -15.75 5.23
N VAL A 91 14.81 -14.97 4.28
CA VAL A 91 14.67 -15.22 2.84
C VAL A 91 16.02 -15.55 2.22
N LEU A 92 16.00 -16.34 1.15
CA LEU A 92 17.22 -16.61 0.38
C LEU A 92 17.81 -15.29 -0.11
N ASN A 93 19.13 -15.19 -0.05
CA ASN A 93 19.85 -14.04 -0.55
C ASN A 93 19.60 -13.93 -2.04
N ASN A 94 19.01 -12.83 -2.48
CA ASN A 94 18.93 -12.53 -3.90
C ASN A 94 20.09 -11.60 -4.26
N PRO A 95 21.07 -12.06 -5.06
CA PRO A 95 22.20 -11.22 -5.48
C PRO A 95 21.77 -10.05 -6.38
N LEU A 96 20.57 -10.10 -6.97
CA LEU A 96 20.02 -9.03 -7.80
C LEU A 96 19.40 -7.89 -6.99
N TYR A 97 19.10 -8.10 -5.71
CA TYR A 97 18.64 -7.03 -4.84
C TYR A 97 19.85 -6.30 -4.26
N CYS A 98 20.28 -5.23 -4.93
CA CYS A 98 21.25 -4.32 -4.33
C CYS A 98 20.60 -3.60 -3.16
N GLY A 99 21.26 -3.64 -2.00
CA GLY A 99 20.83 -2.87 -0.82
C GLY A 99 20.78 -1.39 -1.15
N VAL A 100 19.72 -0.71 -0.71
CA VAL A 100 19.59 0.73 -0.95
C VAL A 100 20.41 1.49 0.10
N PRO A 101 21.29 2.41 -0.33
CA PRO A 101 22.08 3.19 0.62
C PRO A 101 21.17 3.96 1.58
N MET A 102 21.33 3.72 2.89
CA MET A 102 20.48 4.36 3.91
C MET A 102 20.56 5.88 3.87
N ARG A 103 21.68 6.43 3.42
CA ARG A 103 21.84 7.87 3.15
C ARG A 103 20.75 8.43 2.23
N ILE A 104 20.27 7.67 1.25
CA ILE A 104 19.22 8.10 0.33
C ILE A 104 17.87 8.12 1.05
N LEU A 105 17.56 7.08 1.83
CA LEU A 105 16.30 7.00 2.56
C LEU A 105 16.20 8.07 3.65
N ASN A 106 17.32 8.39 4.29
CA ASN A 106 17.44 9.49 5.26
C ASN A 106 17.27 10.90 4.64
N THR A 107 17.10 11.03 3.32
CA THR A 107 16.73 12.31 2.69
C THR A 107 15.23 12.58 2.70
N PHE A 108 14.41 11.58 3.03
CA PHE A 108 12.97 11.76 3.15
C PHE A 108 12.63 12.30 4.54
N PRO A 109 11.65 13.20 4.66
CA PRO A 109 11.26 13.77 5.95
C PRO A 109 10.37 12.83 6.79
N GLN A 110 9.77 11.82 6.16
CA GLN A 110 8.84 10.90 6.80
C GLN A 110 8.82 9.55 6.08
N ILE A 111 8.31 8.53 6.78
CA ILE A 111 8.06 7.20 6.25
C ILE A 111 6.61 6.76 6.50
N ASP A 112 5.98 6.27 5.45
CA ASP A 112 4.65 5.68 5.46
C ASP A 112 4.79 4.15 5.60
N VAL A 113 4.28 3.57 6.68
CA VAL A 113 4.19 2.12 6.85
C VAL A 113 2.81 1.66 6.38
N HIS A 114 2.79 0.87 5.32
CA HIS A 114 1.56 0.31 4.76
C HIS A 114 1.42 -1.15 5.17
N CYS A 115 0.44 -1.47 6.02
CA CYS A 115 0.19 -2.83 6.47
C CYS A 115 -1.31 -3.18 6.43
N PRO A 116 -1.70 -4.26 5.72
CA PRO A 116 -3.05 -4.78 5.82
C PRO A 116 -3.21 -5.62 7.10
N TYR A 117 -4.42 -5.61 7.66
CA TYR A 117 -4.85 -6.47 8.76
C TYR A 117 -6.17 -7.14 8.39
N LEU A 118 -6.28 -8.43 8.73
CA LEU A 118 -7.53 -9.17 8.65
C LEU A 118 -8.00 -9.46 10.08
N PHE A 119 -9.06 -8.79 10.48
CA PHE A 119 -9.74 -9.01 11.74
C PHE A 119 -10.87 -10.00 11.51
N SER A 120 -10.95 -11.04 12.31
CA SER A 120 -12.03 -12.02 12.26
C SER A 120 -12.56 -12.30 13.65
N THR A 121 -13.68 -12.99 13.69
CA THR A 121 -14.46 -13.20 14.89
C THR A 121 -14.86 -14.68 14.96
N GLU A 122 -14.72 -15.28 16.13
CA GLU A 122 -15.01 -16.70 16.39
C GLU A 122 -16.04 -16.79 17.53
N GLY A 123 -17.13 -17.54 17.35
CA GLY A 123 -18.16 -17.71 18.36
C GLY A 123 -19.35 -18.57 17.91
N PRO A 124 -20.26 -18.94 18.82
CA PRO A 124 -21.48 -19.65 18.46
C PRO A 124 -22.31 -18.79 17.49
N HIS A 125 -22.70 -19.39 16.35
CA HIS A 125 -23.43 -18.73 15.25
C HIS A 125 -22.62 -17.68 14.46
N VAL A 126 -21.30 -17.65 14.58
CA VAL A 126 -20.44 -16.79 13.75
C VAL A 126 -19.62 -17.65 12.80
N GLU A 127 -20.07 -17.75 11.54
CA GLU A 127 -19.27 -18.33 10.47
C GLU A 127 -18.55 -17.22 9.69
N ASN A 128 -17.21 -17.22 9.75
CA ASN A 128 -16.34 -16.50 8.82
C ASN A 128 -16.57 -14.97 8.68
N GLU A 129 -17.00 -14.30 9.75
CA GLU A 129 -17.11 -12.84 9.76
C GLU A 129 -15.73 -12.18 9.90
N ALA A 130 -15.40 -11.31 8.96
CA ALA A 130 -14.11 -10.66 8.92
C ALA A 130 -14.13 -9.26 8.30
N VAL A 131 -13.16 -8.44 8.69
CA VAL A 131 -12.86 -7.16 8.10
C VAL A 131 -11.40 -7.16 7.65
N LEU A 132 -11.19 -6.93 6.35
CA LEU A 132 -9.87 -6.63 5.80
C LEU A 132 -9.69 -5.11 5.74
N GLN A 133 -8.68 -4.60 6.43
CA GLN A 133 -8.37 -3.18 6.48
C GLN A 133 -6.92 -2.92 6.08
N ASN A 134 -6.70 -1.94 5.20
CA ASN A 134 -5.39 -1.36 4.98
C ASN A 134 -5.13 -0.26 5.99
N VAL A 135 -4.02 -0.35 6.71
CA VAL A 135 -3.57 0.68 7.63
C VAL A 135 -2.32 1.35 7.08
N THR A 136 -2.31 2.68 7.10
CA THR A 136 -1.17 3.54 6.79
C THR A 136 -0.81 4.32 8.05
N ALA A 137 0.40 4.10 8.55
CA ALA A 137 0.97 4.85 9.67
C ALA A 137 2.13 5.72 9.17
N VAL A 138 2.19 6.98 9.59
CA VAL A 138 3.22 7.93 9.15
C VAL A 138 4.11 8.29 10.32
N PHE A 139 5.43 8.11 10.17
CA PHE A 139 6.43 8.46 11.17
C PHE A 139 7.39 9.52 10.60
N PRO A 140 7.86 10.48 11.42
CA PRO A 140 8.87 11.42 10.98
C PRO A 140 10.20 10.68 10.81
N ILE A 141 11.03 11.15 9.89
CA ILE A 141 12.44 10.84 9.82
C ILE A 141 13.17 12.14 10.21
N PRO A 142 13.63 12.27 11.46
CA PRO A 142 14.35 13.46 11.89
C PRO A 142 15.62 13.66 11.08
N SER A 143 15.89 14.91 10.69
CA SER A 143 17.09 15.29 9.96
C SER A 143 18.36 14.85 10.69
N PRO A 144 19.41 14.40 9.96
CA PRO A 144 20.69 14.06 10.58
C PRO A 144 21.25 15.25 11.38
N GLY A 145 21.53 15.04 12.67
CA GLY A 145 22.03 16.09 13.57
C GLY A 145 20.96 16.94 14.27
N ALA A 146 19.67 16.66 14.07
CA ALA A 146 18.63 17.22 14.91
C ALA A 146 18.87 16.82 16.37
N VAL A 147 18.90 17.80 17.28
CA VAL A 147 19.00 17.60 18.72
C VAL A 147 17.74 16.89 19.19
N THR A 148 17.76 15.57 19.19
CA THR A 148 16.68 14.71 19.68
C THR A 148 17.00 14.19 21.08
N HIS A 149 17.67 15.02 21.89
CA HIS A 149 18.25 14.65 23.19
C HIS A 149 17.25 14.07 24.22
N HIS A 150 15.94 14.00 23.92
CA HIS A 150 14.92 13.49 24.84
C HIS A 150 13.88 12.53 24.24
N LEU A 151 13.97 12.16 22.95
CA LEU A 151 12.98 11.24 22.35
C LEU A 151 13.49 9.81 22.37
N THR A 152 12.95 8.98 23.27
CA THR A 152 13.21 7.53 23.32
C THR A 152 12.36 6.71 22.35
N ARG A 153 11.39 7.34 21.66
CA ARG A 153 10.45 6.73 20.70
C ARG A 153 10.09 7.76 19.63
N ASP A 154 9.81 7.31 18.41
CA ASP A 154 9.25 8.21 17.38
C ASP A 154 7.79 8.55 17.65
N VAL A 155 7.41 9.74 17.22
CA VAL A 155 6.03 10.23 17.30
C VAL A 155 5.26 9.74 16.08
N LEU A 156 4.14 9.08 16.29
CA LEU A 156 3.20 8.75 15.21
C LEU A 156 2.54 10.05 14.73
N LEU A 157 2.82 10.49 13.49
CA LEU A 157 2.24 11.73 12.94
C LEU A 157 0.79 11.53 12.51
N SER A 158 0.51 10.39 11.89
CA SER A 158 -0.81 10.08 11.33
C SER A 158 -1.04 8.59 11.28
N LEU A 159 -2.29 8.19 11.47
CA LEU A 159 -2.76 6.83 11.24
C LEU A 159 -4.08 6.88 10.48
N LYS A 160 -4.12 6.19 9.34
CA LYS A 160 -5.32 6.09 8.51
C LYS A 160 -5.65 4.62 8.27
N GLY A 161 -6.90 4.25 8.43
CA GLY A 161 -7.41 2.91 8.13
C GLY A 161 -8.44 2.97 7.02
N LYS A 162 -8.26 2.20 5.94
CA LYS A 162 -9.22 2.02 4.85
C LYS A 162 -9.73 0.58 4.85
N ILE A 163 -11.02 0.39 5.11
CA ILE A 163 -11.66 -0.93 4.98
C ILE A 163 -11.71 -1.28 3.49
N LEU A 164 -11.18 -2.46 3.15
CA LEU A 164 -11.21 -3.00 1.79
C LEU A 164 -12.39 -3.95 1.60
N ARG A 165 -12.66 -4.78 2.61
CA ARG A 165 -13.79 -5.72 2.60
C ARG A 165 -14.29 -5.92 4.02
N SER A 166 -15.60 -6.10 4.15
CA SER A 166 -16.25 -6.45 5.41
C SER A 166 -17.36 -7.46 5.15
N THR A 167 -17.38 -8.53 5.95
CA THR A 167 -18.51 -9.47 6.05
C THR A 167 -19.17 -9.40 7.44
N ALA A 168 -18.83 -8.38 8.23
CA ALA A 168 -19.32 -8.21 9.60
C ALA A 168 -20.85 -8.06 9.67
N SER A 169 -21.49 -8.90 10.48
CA SER A 169 -22.91 -8.75 10.83
C SER A 169 -23.06 -7.86 12.08
N GLY A 170 -24.31 -7.67 12.53
CA GLY A 170 -24.60 -6.98 13.79
C GLY A 170 -23.93 -7.62 15.00
N HIS A 171 -23.75 -8.95 15.01
CA HIS A 171 -23.20 -9.69 16.14
C HIS A 171 -21.69 -9.46 16.33
N SER A 172 -20.90 -9.42 15.25
CA SER A 172 -19.44 -9.17 15.34
C SER A 172 -19.05 -7.70 15.27
N ARG A 173 -19.98 -6.80 14.97
CA ARG A 173 -19.70 -5.38 14.71
C ARG A 173 -18.93 -4.73 15.86
N THR A 174 -19.29 -5.03 17.11
CA THR A 174 -18.62 -4.46 18.29
C THR A 174 -17.15 -4.90 18.37
N ALA A 175 -16.89 -6.20 18.21
CA ALA A 175 -15.54 -6.76 18.28
C ALA A 175 -14.65 -6.22 17.14
N LEU A 176 -15.17 -6.18 15.92
CA LEU A 176 -14.42 -5.73 14.73
C LEU A 176 -14.18 -4.21 14.75
N ASN A 177 -15.16 -3.42 15.23
CA ASN A 177 -14.95 -1.99 15.45
C ASN A 177 -13.92 -1.72 16.55
N PHE A 178 -13.94 -2.51 17.63
CA PHE A 178 -12.92 -2.42 18.67
C PHE A 178 -11.53 -2.70 18.10
N ALA A 179 -11.39 -3.75 17.29
CA ALA A 179 -10.13 -4.12 16.66
C ALA A 179 -9.53 -2.95 15.86
N ILE A 180 -10.34 -2.36 14.97
CA ILE A 180 -9.94 -1.21 14.14
C ILE A 180 -9.49 -0.02 15.01
N LYS A 181 -10.25 0.30 16.07
CA LYS A 181 -9.93 1.41 16.97
C LYS A 181 -8.71 1.13 17.86
N SER A 182 -8.37 -0.14 18.07
CA SER A 182 -7.26 -0.55 18.93
C SER A 182 -5.90 -0.59 18.23
N VAL A 183 -5.87 -0.59 16.89
CA VAL A 183 -4.62 -0.50 16.12
C VAL A 183 -3.76 0.71 16.51
N PRO A 184 -4.29 1.95 16.61
CA PRO A 184 -3.48 3.09 17.05
C PRO A 184 -2.87 2.88 18.44
N TYR A 185 -3.66 2.38 19.39
CA TYR A 185 -3.15 2.07 20.73
C TYR A 185 -1.99 1.08 20.64
N ALA A 186 -2.12 0.04 19.82
CA ALA A 186 -1.10 -0.99 19.68
C ALA A 186 0.19 -0.52 19.00
N ILE A 187 0.11 0.47 18.12
CA ILE A 187 1.28 1.08 17.48
C ILE A 187 2.02 2.02 18.45
N ILE A 188 1.28 2.77 19.28
CA ILE A 188 1.85 3.75 20.23
C ILE A 188 2.48 3.06 21.44
N HIS A 189 1.96 1.90 21.86
CA HIS A 189 2.38 1.17 23.06
C HIS A 189 2.96 -0.22 22.73
N PRO A 190 4.01 -0.31 21.90
CA PRO A 190 4.58 -1.60 21.49
C PRO A 190 5.27 -2.34 22.65
N ASP A 191 5.61 -1.63 23.73
CA ASP A 191 6.16 -2.19 24.96
C ASP A 191 5.17 -3.15 25.63
N VAL A 192 3.87 -2.86 25.51
CA VAL A 192 2.78 -3.73 25.97
C VAL A 192 2.67 -4.98 25.09
N ALA A 193 2.95 -4.86 23.79
CA ALA A 193 2.82 -5.96 22.82
C ALA A 193 4.02 -6.90 22.77
N ALA A 194 5.23 -6.35 22.89
CA ALA A 194 6.45 -7.02 22.45
C ALA A 194 7.60 -6.96 23.47
N LYS A 195 7.41 -6.30 24.62
CA LYS A 195 8.53 -5.85 25.49
C LYS A 195 9.61 -5.11 24.69
N GLN A 196 9.21 -4.45 23.59
CA GLN A 196 10.09 -3.73 22.68
C GLN A 196 9.52 -2.31 22.47
N TYR A 197 10.41 -1.33 22.37
CA TYR A 197 10.04 0.06 22.08
C TYR A 197 9.81 0.24 20.56
N VAL A 198 9.00 1.25 20.16
CA VAL A 198 8.98 1.70 18.75
C VAL A 198 10.42 2.06 18.42
N PRO A 199 11.01 1.47 17.37
CA PRO A 199 12.42 1.70 17.09
C PRO A 199 12.62 3.16 16.71
N TYR A 200 13.62 3.81 17.29
CA TYR A 200 14.01 5.16 16.92
C TYR A 200 14.50 5.17 15.44
N LEU A 201 13.88 6.01 14.62
CA LEU A 201 14.06 6.06 13.17
C LEU A 201 15.08 7.12 12.73
N SER A 202 15.80 7.77 13.66
CA SER A 202 16.90 8.70 13.34
C SER A 202 18.28 8.24 13.82
N PRO A 203 19.28 8.12 12.93
CA PRO A 203 19.08 7.96 11.49
C PRO A 203 18.33 6.65 11.19
N LEU A 204 17.69 6.59 10.02
CA LEU A 204 17.04 5.40 9.53
C LEU A 204 18.09 4.32 9.29
N THR A 205 17.88 3.14 9.88
CA THR A 205 18.74 1.96 9.71
C THR A 205 17.90 0.77 9.24
N SER A 206 18.53 -0.20 8.58
CA SER A 206 17.84 -1.45 8.22
C SER A 206 17.30 -2.17 9.46
N LYS A 207 17.99 -2.06 10.60
CA LYS A 207 17.54 -2.62 11.89
C LYS A 207 16.27 -1.94 12.40
N SER A 208 16.21 -0.61 12.40
CA SER A 208 15.02 0.12 12.86
C SER A 208 13.82 -0.12 11.94
N LEU A 209 14.02 -0.13 10.63
CA LEU A 209 13.00 -0.52 9.65
C LEU A 209 12.50 -1.96 9.82
N TYR A 210 13.41 -2.91 10.09
CA TYR A 210 13.05 -4.30 10.36
C TYR A 210 12.21 -4.43 11.63
N MET A 211 12.59 -3.74 12.71
CA MET A 211 11.82 -3.71 13.95
C MET A 211 10.43 -3.10 13.73
N LEU A 212 10.33 -2.05 12.92
CA LEU A 212 9.07 -1.44 12.55
C LEU A 212 8.20 -2.42 11.76
N GLY A 213 8.75 -3.09 10.75
CA GLY A 213 8.03 -4.14 10.02
C GLY A 213 7.57 -5.30 10.92
N ARG A 214 8.35 -5.67 11.93
CA ARG A 214 7.97 -6.68 12.93
C ARG A 214 6.84 -6.23 13.85
N LEU A 215 6.85 -4.97 14.28
CA LEU A 215 5.77 -4.39 15.08
C LEU A 215 4.44 -4.56 14.33
N PHE A 216 4.39 -4.12 13.07
CA PHE A 216 3.17 -4.16 12.26
C PHE A 216 2.73 -5.58 11.87
N THR A 217 3.66 -6.46 11.48
CA THR A 217 3.29 -7.79 10.94
C THR A 217 3.03 -8.87 11.99
N LYS A 218 3.35 -8.59 13.27
CA LYS A 218 3.19 -9.54 14.37
C LYS A 218 2.54 -8.91 15.59
N HIS A 219 3.20 -7.92 16.16
CA HIS A 219 2.91 -7.48 17.53
C HIS A 219 1.63 -6.64 17.66
N VAL A 220 1.29 -5.85 16.65
CA VAL A 220 0.03 -5.08 16.64
C VAL A 220 -1.17 -6.01 16.76
N GLY A 221 -1.21 -7.10 15.98
CA GLY A 221 -2.31 -8.07 16.05
C GLY A 221 -2.42 -8.75 17.42
N GLU A 222 -1.29 -9.23 17.95
CA GLU A 222 -1.23 -9.87 19.28
C GLU A 222 -1.76 -8.95 20.39
N LEU A 223 -1.44 -7.65 20.33
CA LEU A 223 -1.90 -6.67 21.32
C LEU A 223 -3.38 -6.33 21.15
N VAL A 224 -3.88 -6.22 19.91
CA VAL A 224 -5.31 -5.98 19.65
C VAL A 224 -6.16 -7.12 20.21
N GLU A 225 -5.78 -8.38 19.99
CA GLU A 225 -6.49 -9.53 20.57
C GLU A 225 -6.44 -9.53 22.09
N SER A 226 -5.25 -9.30 22.66
CA SER A 226 -5.06 -9.31 24.12
C SER A 226 -5.85 -8.20 24.79
N TYR A 227 -5.84 -7.00 24.20
CA TYR A 227 -6.57 -5.85 24.70
C TYR A 227 -8.09 -6.08 24.65
N TYR A 228 -8.59 -6.72 23.59
CA TYR A 228 -10.00 -7.08 23.50
C TYR A 228 -10.43 -8.01 24.64
N LYS A 229 -9.64 -9.05 24.94
CA LYS A 229 -9.92 -10.00 26.03
C LYS A 229 -9.96 -9.34 27.40
N VAL A 230 -9.07 -8.38 27.65
CA VAL A 230 -9.02 -7.64 28.93
C VAL A 230 -10.24 -6.74 29.09
N ILE A 231 -10.63 -6.02 28.03
CA ILE A 231 -11.77 -5.09 28.09
C ILE A 231 -13.12 -5.84 28.07
N HIS A 232 -13.17 -7.04 27.49
CA HIS A 232 -14.39 -7.84 27.37
C HIS A 232 -14.21 -9.28 27.89
N PRO A 233 -13.99 -9.47 29.21
CA PRO A 233 -13.67 -10.78 29.79
C PRO A 233 -14.79 -11.83 29.72
N GLY A 234 -15.98 -11.47 29.23
CA GLY A 234 -17.13 -12.36 29.03
C GLY A 234 -17.79 -12.22 27.65
N ALA A 235 -17.08 -11.72 26.64
CA ALA A 235 -17.63 -11.63 25.29
C ALA A 235 -18.02 -13.01 24.76
N SER A 236 -19.22 -13.10 24.17
CA SER A 236 -19.69 -14.31 23.46
C SER A 236 -18.91 -14.59 22.17
N VAL A 237 -18.17 -13.60 21.68
CA VAL A 237 -17.40 -13.64 20.45
C VAL A 237 -15.94 -13.33 20.77
N ALA A 238 -15.02 -14.17 20.30
CA ALA A 238 -13.60 -13.95 20.39
C ALA A 238 -13.09 -13.17 19.17
N LEU A 239 -12.32 -12.10 19.40
CA LEU A 239 -11.61 -11.40 18.35
C LEU A 239 -10.32 -12.14 17.98
N LYS A 240 -10.08 -12.28 16.68
CA LYS A 240 -8.85 -12.82 16.08
C LYS A 240 -8.27 -11.84 15.08
N VAL A 241 -6.95 -11.76 15.04
CA VAL A 241 -6.19 -11.06 14.02
C VAL A 241 -5.37 -12.10 13.26
N ALA A 242 -5.67 -12.26 11.98
CA ALA A 242 -5.00 -13.25 11.16
C ALA A 242 -3.49 -12.97 11.06
N SER A 243 -2.71 -14.01 10.82
CA SER A 243 -1.28 -13.84 10.55
C SER A 243 -1.08 -12.98 9.29
N HIS A 244 0.00 -12.20 9.25
CA HIS A 244 0.32 -11.39 8.07
C HIS A 244 0.31 -12.19 6.75
N ALA A 245 0.85 -13.42 6.76
CA ALA A 245 0.82 -14.28 5.57
C ALA A 245 -0.62 -14.63 5.15
N THR A 246 -1.48 -14.97 6.11
CA THR A 246 -2.91 -15.23 5.87
C THR A 246 -3.61 -13.99 5.32
N THR A 247 -3.35 -12.82 5.90
CA THR A 247 -3.88 -11.54 5.41
C THR A 247 -3.45 -11.26 3.97
N MET A 248 -2.19 -11.53 3.62
CA MET A 248 -1.70 -11.35 2.25
C MET A 248 -2.36 -12.30 1.25
N HIS A 249 -2.55 -13.57 1.61
CA HIS A 249 -3.30 -14.51 0.77
C HIS A 249 -4.73 -14.03 0.50
N GLN A 250 -5.41 -13.49 1.51
CA GLN A 250 -6.76 -12.94 1.35
C GLN A 250 -6.77 -11.66 0.50
N LEU A 251 -5.74 -10.81 0.64
CA LEU A 251 -5.59 -9.61 -0.19
C LEU A 251 -5.36 -9.98 -1.67
N ASP A 252 -4.54 -10.99 -1.95
CA ASP A 252 -4.29 -11.46 -3.30
C ASP A 252 -5.55 -12.08 -3.93
N ALA A 253 -6.31 -12.88 -3.16
CA ALA A 253 -7.58 -13.45 -3.60
C ALA A 253 -8.65 -12.37 -3.94
N LEU A 254 -8.63 -11.24 -3.23
CA LEU A 254 -9.50 -10.11 -3.56
C LEU A 254 -9.10 -9.45 -4.86
N ARG A 255 -7.80 -9.21 -5.06
CA ARG A 255 -7.28 -8.61 -6.29
C ARG A 255 -7.59 -9.46 -7.51
N SER A 256 -7.47 -10.79 -7.41
CA SER A 256 -7.85 -11.68 -8.51
C SER A 256 -9.34 -11.57 -8.84
N THR A 257 -10.20 -11.51 -7.83
CA THR A 257 -11.65 -11.39 -8.02
C THR A 257 -12.03 -10.05 -8.65
N GLU A 258 -11.44 -8.95 -8.18
CA GLU A 258 -11.65 -7.61 -8.75
C GLU A 258 -11.16 -7.52 -10.20
N THR A 259 -10.01 -8.13 -10.51
CA THR A 259 -9.45 -8.15 -11.87
C THR A 259 -10.34 -8.96 -12.81
N SER A 260 -10.82 -10.13 -12.37
CA SER A 260 -11.76 -10.95 -13.13
C SER A 260 -13.09 -10.23 -13.37
N ASN A 261 -13.62 -9.54 -12.36
CA ASN A 261 -14.86 -8.76 -12.50
C ASN A 261 -14.67 -7.55 -13.43
N ALA A 262 -13.53 -6.86 -13.36
CA ALA A 262 -13.21 -5.76 -14.28
C ALA A 262 -13.07 -6.25 -15.72
N LEU A 263 -12.43 -7.40 -15.94
CA LEU A 263 -12.32 -8.04 -17.25
C LEU A 263 -13.71 -8.43 -17.79
N LEU A 264 -14.56 -9.06 -16.98
CA LEU A 264 -15.94 -9.41 -17.34
C LEU A 264 -16.77 -8.18 -17.69
N THR A 265 -16.65 -7.11 -16.91
CA THR A 265 -17.37 -5.84 -17.17
C THR A 265 -16.90 -5.20 -18.47
N SER A 266 -15.58 -5.21 -18.74
CA SER A 266 -15.02 -4.69 -19.98
C SER A 266 -15.42 -5.52 -21.20
N ALA A 267 -15.51 -6.85 -21.05
CA ALA A 267 -15.96 -7.75 -22.10
C ALA A 267 -17.44 -7.51 -22.42
N ASN A 268 -18.29 -7.41 -21.39
CA ASN A 268 -19.72 -7.12 -21.55
C ASN A 268 -19.96 -5.76 -22.22
N ALA A 269 -19.18 -4.73 -21.85
CA ALA A 269 -19.25 -3.42 -22.51
C ALA A 269 -18.84 -3.49 -24.00
N ARG A 270 -17.83 -4.29 -24.35
CA ARG A 270 -17.43 -4.51 -25.75
C ARG A 270 -18.50 -5.28 -26.54
N PHE A 271 -19.14 -6.29 -25.94
CA PHE A 271 -20.23 -7.02 -26.58
C PHE A 271 -21.46 -6.13 -26.80
N ALA A 272 -21.82 -5.28 -25.84
CA ALA A 272 -22.90 -4.31 -26.00
C ALA A 272 -22.60 -3.30 -27.13
N ALA A 273 -21.39 -2.75 -27.18
CA ALA A 273 -20.98 -1.82 -28.24
C ALA A 273 -20.97 -2.48 -29.63
N MET A 274 -20.57 -3.76 -29.72
CA MET A 274 -20.65 -4.52 -30.98
C MET A 274 -22.10 -4.76 -31.41
N ALA A 275 -22.99 -5.08 -30.48
CA ALA A 275 -24.42 -5.28 -30.77
C ALA A 275 -25.08 -3.98 -31.28
N GLU A 276 -24.78 -2.84 -30.64
CA GLU A 276 -25.25 -1.53 -31.09
C GLU A 276 -24.71 -1.16 -32.47
N ALA A 277 -23.43 -1.42 -32.75
CA ALA A 277 -22.84 -1.19 -34.06
C ALA A 277 -23.50 -2.04 -35.16
N THR A 278 -23.79 -3.33 -34.88
CA THR A 278 -24.51 -4.18 -35.83
C THR A 278 -25.95 -3.74 -36.06
N MET A 279 -26.65 -3.24 -35.03
CA MET A 279 -28.00 -2.69 -35.20
C MET A 279 -27.98 -1.40 -36.02
N ALA A 280 -27.02 -0.51 -35.78
CA ALA A 280 -26.86 0.72 -36.55
C ALA A 280 -26.53 0.42 -38.03
N GLU A 281 -25.71 -0.58 -38.31
CA GLU A 281 -25.39 -0.99 -39.68
C GLU A 281 -26.62 -1.62 -40.38
N ALA A 282 -27.42 -2.41 -39.67
CA ALA A 282 -28.67 -2.97 -40.20
C ALA A 282 -29.68 -1.86 -40.54
N MET A 283 -29.90 -0.90 -39.64
CA MET A 283 -30.78 0.25 -39.89
C MET A 283 -30.27 1.10 -41.07
N ALA A 284 -28.96 1.35 -41.16
CA ALA A 284 -28.40 2.12 -42.26
C ALA A 284 -28.63 1.44 -43.63
N LYS A 285 -28.53 0.10 -43.69
CA LYS A 285 -28.84 -0.68 -44.90
C LYS A 285 -30.32 -0.63 -45.25
N GLU A 286 -31.21 -0.67 -44.26
CA GLU A 286 -32.66 -0.58 -44.45
C GLU A 286 -33.09 0.81 -44.96
N TYR A 287 -32.55 1.88 -44.38
CA TYR A 287 -32.76 3.26 -44.87
C TYR A 287 -32.25 3.44 -46.30
N GLN A 288 -31.10 2.86 -46.66
CA GLN A 288 -30.59 2.91 -48.04
C GLN A 288 -31.45 2.12 -49.03
N ALA A 289 -32.06 1.01 -48.60
CA ALA A 289 -32.98 0.24 -49.44
C ALA A 289 -34.28 1.03 -49.70
N GLN A 290 -34.89 1.60 -48.66
CA GLN A 290 -36.11 2.42 -48.78
C GLN A 290 -35.88 3.69 -49.63
N ALA A 291 -34.71 4.32 -49.52
CA ALA A 291 -34.36 5.49 -50.33
C ALA A 291 -34.17 5.16 -51.82
N LYS A 292 -33.81 3.92 -52.16
CA LYS A 292 -33.72 3.46 -53.55
C LYS A 292 -35.09 3.11 -54.13
N GLU A 293 -35.99 2.54 -53.34
CA GLU A 293 -37.37 2.26 -53.77
C GLU A 293 -38.18 3.55 -53.96
N GLY A 294 -38.05 4.54 -53.06
CA GLY A 294 -38.74 5.83 -53.17
C GLY A 294 -38.27 6.71 -54.35
N LYS A 295 -37.08 6.49 -54.89
CA LYS A 295 -36.63 7.13 -56.15
C LYS A 295 -37.18 6.46 -57.41
N SER A 296 -37.63 5.21 -57.31
CA SER A 296 -38.23 4.49 -58.45
C SER A 296 -39.70 4.83 -58.70
N SER A 297 -40.40 5.36 -57.68
CA SER A 297 -41.82 5.76 -57.80
C SER A 297 -42.03 7.23 -58.20
N GLY A 298 -40.96 8.01 -58.42
CA GLY A 298 -41.02 9.44 -58.73
C GLY A 298 -40.77 9.81 -60.20
N MET A 299 -40.58 8.84 -61.09
CA MET A 299 -40.44 9.05 -62.55
C MET A 299 -41.62 8.41 -63.29
N ASN A 300 -42.83 8.86 -62.97
CA ASN A 300 -44.00 8.80 -63.84
C ASN A 300 -44.97 9.91 -63.38
N GLY A 301 -44.82 11.07 -64.00
CA GLY A 301 -45.61 12.29 -63.79
C GLY A 301 -45.07 13.39 -64.68
#